data_AF-A0A1Y3NVK9-F1
#
_entry.id   AF-A0A1Y3NVK9-F1
#
_cell.length_a   1.000
_cell.length_b   1.000
_cell.length_c   1.000
_cell.angle_alpha   90.00
_cell.angle_beta   90.00
_cell.angle_gamma   90.00
#
_symmetry.space_group_name_H-M   'P 1'
#
loop_
_entity.id
_entity.type
_entity.pdbx_description
1 polymer ?
#
loop_
_entity_poly.entity_id
_entity_poly.type
_entity_poly.pdbx_seq_one_letter_code
_entity_poly.pdbx_strand_id
1 'polypeptide(L)'
;MAFVLVFIGFLAFVSGYIVSLEDRLQRDGKFWPFSVRTNLKASVRARKTLTWLGMLIWVIAGACYLWGPPIEVAPDDQLGGLGVIGLIFAFMYWGRAREHEFQKTGASTDSYSYQDAIEQHEWWPITFRALVDVAKILLFLVLMYGIKRLINL
;
A
#
# COMPACT_ATOMS: atom_id res chain seq x y z
N MET A 1 -8.83 -6.63 -20.60
CA MET A 1 -8.00 -7.74 -20.06
C MET A 1 -6.92 -7.27 -19.08
N ALA A 2 -6.11 -6.26 -19.40
CA ALA A 2 -5.04 -5.78 -18.50
C ALA A 2 -5.55 -5.34 -17.11
N PHE A 3 -6.67 -4.60 -17.04
CA PHE A 3 -7.28 -4.17 -15.78
C PHE A 3 -7.65 -5.34 -14.85
N VAL A 4 -8.25 -6.40 -15.42
CA VAL A 4 -8.64 -7.61 -14.65
C VAL A 4 -7.42 -8.32 -14.08
N LEU A 5 -6.33 -8.44 -14.86
CA LEU A 5 -5.09 -9.05 -14.38
C LEU A 5 -4.42 -8.21 -13.28
N VAL A 6 -4.38 -6.89 -13.41
CA VAL A 6 -3.87 -5.99 -12.37
C VAL A 6 -4.69 -6.12 -11.08
N PHE A 7 -6.02 -6.17 -11.20
CA PHE A 7 -6.91 -6.34 -10.06
C PHE A 7 -6.72 -7.71 -9.37
N ILE A 8 -6.59 -8.80 -10.13
CA ILE A 8 -6.26 -10.12 -9.59
C ILE A 8 -4.90 -10.10 -8.90
N GLY A 9 -3.89 -9.47 -9.51
CA GLY A 9 -2.57 -9.30 -8.91
C GLY A 9 -2.62 -8.54 -7.59
N PHE A 10 -3.46 -7.51 -7.49
CA PHE A 10 -3.72 -6.78 -6.25
C PHE A 10 -4.35 -7.65 -5.17
N LEU A 11 -5.44 -8.38 -5.48
CA LEU A 11 -6.09 -9.27 -4.50
C LEU A 11 -5.13 -10.37 -4.00
N ALA A 12 -4.35 -10.95 -4.93
CA ALA A 12 -3.33 -11.94 -4.61
C ALA A 12 -2.25 -11.37 -3.67
N PHE A 13 -1.80 -10.14 -3.93
CA PHE A 13 -0.85 -9.43 -3.08
C PHE A 13 -1.42 -9.15 -1.68
N VAL A 14 -2.55 -8.45 -1.61
CA VAL A 14 -3.12 -7.91 -0.37
C VAL A 14 -3.51 -9.02 0.62
N SER A 15 -4.06 -10.13 0.12
CA SER A 15 -4.55 -11.24 0.96
C SER A 15 -3.51 -11.83 1.93
N GLY A 16 -2.23 -11.87 1.54
CA GLY A 16 -1.14 -12.30 2.43
C GLY A 16 -0.36 -11.14 3.04
N TYR A 17 -0.37 -9.97 2.37
CA TYR A 17 0.43 -8.83 2.78
C TYR A 17 -0.11 -8.13 4.03
N ILE A 18 -1.43 -7.97 4.16
CA ILE A 18 -2.05 -7.35 5.34
C ILE A 18 -1.73 -8.14 6.60
N VAL A 19 -1.94 -9.46 6.57
CA VAL A 19 -1.62 -10.35 7.71
C VAL A 19 -0.15 -10.24 8.11
N SER A 20 0.74 -10.19 7.13
CA SER A 20 2.17 -10.04 7.35
C SER A 20 2.57 -8.70 7.96
N LEU A 21 1.87 -7.63 7.58
CA LEU A 21 2.07 -6.30 8.14
C LEU A 21 1.56 -6.22 9.57
N GLU A 22 0.41 -6.81 9.86
CA GLU A 22 -0.16 -6.82 11.20
C GLU A 22 0.70 -7.66 12.17
N ASP A 23 1.11 -8.87 11.78
CA ASP A 23 1.99 -9.72 12.58
C ASP A 23 3.32 -9.01 12.88
N ARG A 24 3.87 -8.27 11.90
CA ARG A 24 5.09 -7.49 12.11
C ARG A 24 4.85 -6.28 12.99
N LEU A 25 3.72 -5.59 12.82
CA LEU A 25 3.35 -4.43 13.63
C LEU A 25 3.21 -4.83 15.10
N GLN A 26 2.57 -5.96 15.37
CA GLN A 26 2.47 -6.53 16.72
C GLN A 26 3.84 -6.91 17.31
N ARG A 27 4.75 -7.43 16.50
CA ARG A 27 6.08 -7.87 16.96
C ARG A 27 7.07 -6.73 17.15
N ASP A 28 7.14 -5.81 16.19
CA ASP A 28 8.16 -4.75 16.12
C ASP A 28 7.62 -3.40 16.66
N GLY A 29 6.32 -3.27 16.91
CA GLY A 29 5.66 -2.01 17.31
C GLY A 29 5.73 -0.91 16.26
N LYS A 30 6.06 -1.25 15.01
CA LYS A 30 6.36 -0.26 13.96
C LYS A 30 5.77 -0.64 12.60
N PHE A 31 5.14 0.35 11.96
CA PHE A 31 4.54 0.17 10.64
C PHE A 31 5.57 0.39 9.52
N TRP A 32 5.80 -0.67 8.74
CA TRP A 32 6.80 -0.71 7.66
C TRP A 32 6.16 -1.10 6.31
N PRO A 33 5.35 -0.22 5.70
CA PRO A 33 4.51 -0.55 4.54
C PRO A 33 5.29 -0.88 3.27
N PHE A 34 6.58 -0.55 3.18
CA PHE A 34 7.41 -0.77 1.98
C PHE A 34 8.39 -1.94 2.11
N SER A 35 8.55 -2.52 3.30
CA SER A 35 9.55 -3.59 3.56
C SER A 35 8.99 -4.98 3.27
N VAL A 36 8.55 -5.22 2.03
CA VAL A 36 7.70 -6.37 1.68
C VAL A 36 8.31 -7.72 2.09
N ARG A 37 9.59 -7.95 1.77
CA ARG A 37 10.29 -9.20 2.11
C ARG A 37 10.36 -9.44 3.62
N THR A 38 10.61 -8.39 4.40
CA THR A 38 10.72 -8.49 5.87
C THR A 38 9.34 -8.70 6.49
N ASN A 39 8.30 -8.06 5.96
CA ASN A 39 6.92 -8.27 6.39
C ASN A 39 6.50 -9.72 6.16
N LEU A 40 6.72 -10.25 4.96
CA LEU A 40 6.38 -11.65 4.63
C LEU A 40 7.19 -12.69 5.44
N LYS A 41 8.34 -12.31 5.99
CA LYS A 41 9.08 -13.17 6.93
C LYS A 41 8.49 -13.18 8.33
N ALA A 42 7.81 -12.10 8.74
CA ALA A 42 7.26 -11.97 10.08
C ALA A 42 6.08 -12.93 10.32
N SER A 43 5.25 -13.18 9.30
CA SER A 43 4.11 -14.09 9.41
C SER A 43 4.42 -15.49 8.89
N VAL A 44 4.07 -16.52 9.65
CA VAL A 44 4.01 -17.93 9.17
C VAL A 44 2.67 -18.21 8.50
N ARG A 45 1.60 -17.49 8.88
CA ARG A 45 0.22 -17.70 8.43
C ARG A 45 -0.09 -17.06 7.08
N ALA A 46 0.71 -16.07 6.67
CA ALA A 46 0.50 -15.37 5.40
C ALA A 46 0.67 -16.30 4.18
N ARG A 47 -0.19 -16.09 3.17
CA ARG A 47 -0.12 -16.79 1.87
C ARG A 47 1.02 -16.26 1.00
N LYS A 48 2.27 -16.49 1.41
CA LYS A 48 3.49 -15.91 0.80
C LYS A 48 3.57 -16.15 -0.70
N THR A 49 3.27 -17.37 -1.15
CA THR A 49 3.30 -17.73 -2.58
C THR A 49 2.34 -16.88 -3.39
N LEU A 50 1.13 -16.64 -2.87
CA LEU A 50 0.12 -15.81 -3.52
C LEU A 50 0.55 -14.34 -3.54
N THR A 51 1.18 -13.85 -2.47
CA THR A 51 1.72 -12.49 -2.43
C THR A 51 2.88 -12.29 -3.43
N TRP A 52 3.77 -13.27 -3.57
CA TRP A 52 4.83 -13.24 -4.58
C TRP A 52 4.28 -13.29 -6.01
N LEU A 53 3.25 -14.11 -6.26
CA LEU A 53 2.56 -14.14 -7.54
C LEU A 53 1.89 -12.79 -7.85
N GLY A 54 1.23 -12.18 -6.86
CA GLY A 54 0.66 -10.84 -6.98
C GLY A 54 1.71 -9.80 -7.36
N MET A 55 2.86 -9.78 -6.66
CA MET A 55 3.97 -8.88 -7.02
C MET A 55 4.49 -9.11 -8.44
N LEU A 56 4.64 -10.38 -8.86
CA LEU A 56 5.08 -10.69 -10.21
C LEU A 56 4.10 -10.14 -11.26
N ILE A 57 2.79 -10.30 -11.04
CA ILE A 57 1.76 -9.73 -11.92
C ILE A 57 1.88 -8.20 -12.00
N TRP A 58 2.10 -7.54 -10.86
CA TRP A 58 2.29 -6.08 -10.82
C TRP A 58 3.56 -5.62 -11.55
N VAL A 59 4.67 -6.35 -11.42
CA VAL A 59 5.91 -6.08 -12.16
C VAL A 59 5.70 -6.23 -13.67
N ILE A 60 5.04 -7.31 -14.10
CA ILE A 60 4.70 -7.54 -15.51
C ILE A 60 3.76 -6.44 -16.02
N ALA A 61 2.76 -6.04 -15.24
CA ALA A 61 1.85 -4.95 -15.63
C ALA A 61 2.58 -3.61 -15.79
N GLY A 62 3.51 -3.28 -14.86
CA GLY A 62 4.34 -2.09 -14.97
C GLY A 62 5.27 -2.12 -16.19
N ALA A 63 5.85 -3.28 -16.49
CA ALA A 63 6.61 -3.51 -17.71
C ALA A 63 5.75 -3.27 -18.96
N CYS A 64 4.59 -3.94 -19.06
CA CYS A 64 3.67 -3.77 -20.17
C CYS A 64 3.21 -2.31 -20.34
N TYR A 65 3.03 -1.56 -19.25
CA TYR A 65 2.75 -0.13 -19.31
C TYR A 65 3.91 0.65 -19.95
N LEU A 66 5.15 0.43 -19.49
CA LEU A 66 6.34 1.13 -20.01
C LEU A 66 6.59 0.84 -21.50
N TRP A 67 6.42 -0.42 -21.94
CA TRP A 67 6.69 -0.85 -23.32
C TRP A 67 5.46 -0.89 -24.24
N GLY A 68 4.25 -0.73 -23.72
CA GLY A 68 3.00 -0.77 -24.50
C GLY A 68 2.76 0.48 -25.37
N PRO A 69 1.68 0.54 -26.14
CA PRO A 69 1.28 1.77 -26.83
C PRO A 69 0.87 2.87 -25.83
N PRO A 70 0.84 4.15 -26.23
CA PRO A 70 0.30 5.24 -25.41
C PRO A 70 -1.15 4.93 -25.02
N ILE A 71 -1.46 5.05 -23.73
CA ILE A 71 -2.83 4.87 -23.24
C ILE A 71 -3.47 6.26 -23.17
N GLU A 72 -4.52 6.49 -23.96
CA GLU A 72 -5.38 7.65 -23.80
C GLU A 72 -6.24 7.45 -22.56
N VAL A 73 -6.10 8.34 -21.57
CA VAL A 73 -6.84 8.28 -20.32
C VAL A 73 -8.19 8.96 -20.55
N ALA A 74 -9.29 8.22 -20.40
CA ALA A 74 -10.62 8.80 -20.51
C ALA A 74 -10.90 9.67 -19.27
N PRO A 75 -11.71 10.74 -19.36
CA PRO A 75 -12.07 11.58 -18.21
C PRO A 75 -12.67 10.78 -17.04
N ASP A 76 -13.45 9.74 -17.34
CA ASP A 76 -14.09 8.87 -16.34
C ASP A 76 -13.08 8.07 -15.50
N ASP A 77 -11.86 7.86 -16.00
CA ASP A 77 -10.79 7.15 -15.28
C ASP A 77 -10.20 8.02 -14.13
N GLN A 78 -10.43 9.34 -14.14
CA GLN A 78 -9.90 10.26 -13.13
C GLN A 78 -10.56 10.05 -11.76
N LEU A 79 -11.88 9.81 -11.73
CA LEU A 79 -12.63 9.49 -10.51
C LEU A 79 -12.17 8.14 -9.92
N GLY A 80 -11.92 7.15 -10.78
CA GLY A 80 -11.36 5.86 -10.37
C GLY A 80 -9.98 6.01 -9.75
N GLY A 81 -9.12 6.84 -10.33
CA GLY A 81 -7.78 7.15 -9.81
C GLY A 81 -7.83 7.78 -8.42
N LEU A 82 -8.70 8.76 -8.20
CA LEU A 82 -8.89 9.39 -6.89
C LEU A 82 -9.39 8.39 -5.84
N GLY A 83 -10.31 7.49 -6.22
CA GLY A 83 -10.77 6.42 -5.34
C GLY A 83 -9.64 5.49 -4.89
N VAL A 84 -8.74 5.11 -5.80
CA VAL A 84 -7.55 4.30 -5.47
C VAL A 84 -6.60 5.04 -4.54
N ILE A 85 -6.35 6.33 -4.77
CA ILE A 85 -5.51 7.15 -3.88
C ILE A 85 -6.14 7.23 -2.49
N GLY A 86 -7.46 7.41 -2.40
CA GLY A 86 -8.19 7.40 -1.14
C GLY A 86 -8.06 6.08 -0.38
N LEU A 87 -8.16 4.93 -1.06
CA LEU A 87 -7.96 3.61 -0.46
C LEU A 87 -6.53 3.40 0.06
N ILE A 88 -5.52 3.81 -0.71
CA ILE A 88 -4.11 3.73 -0.29
C ILE A 88 -3.89 4.64 0.93
N PHE A 89 -4.45 5.85 0.91
CA PHE A 89 -4.36 6.76 2.05
C PHE A 89 -5.00 6.16 3.30
N ALA A 90 -6.23 5.65 3.20
CA ALA A 90 -6.92 5.01 4.32
C ALA A 90 -6.11 3.84 4.91
N PHE A 91 -5.49 3.03 4.05
CA PHE A 91 -4.61 1.94 4.47
C PHE A 91 -3.36 2.43 5.21
N MET A 92 -2.67 3.43 4.67
CA MET A 92 -1.48 4.02 5.32
C MET A 92 -1.84 4.70 6.64
N TYR A 93 -2.97 5.40 6.66
CA TYR A 93 -3.51 6.06 7.83
C TYR A 93 -3.81 5.07 8.94
N TRP A 94 -4.54 3.99 8.64
CA TRP A 94 -4.79 2.91 9.59
C TRP A 94 -3.50 2.31 10.16
N GLY A 95 -2.52 1.99 9.30
CA GLY A 95 -1.25 1.43 9.75
C GLY A 95 -0.44 2.35 10.65
N ARG A 96 -0.45 3.66 10.36
CA ARG A 96 0.21 4.69 11.19
C ARG A 96 -0.53 4.95 12.51
N ALA A 97 -1.86 4.92 12.50
CA ALA A 97 -2.67 5.03 13.71
C ALA A 97 -2.41 3.86 14.66
N ARG A 98 -2.37 2.64 14.11
CA ARG A 98 -2.01 1.43 14.88
C ARG A 98 -0.57 1.51 15.43
N GLU A 99 0.40 1.96 14.64
CA GLU A 99 1.77 2.19 15.15
C GLU A 99 1.78 3.15 16.34
N HIS A 100 1.00 4.24 16.28
CA HIS A 100 0.91 5.23 17.36
C HIS A 100 0.27 4.64 18.62
N GLU A 101 -0.83 3.90 18.46
CA GLU A 101 -1.47 3.16 19.55
C GLU A 101 -0.46 2.22 20.24
N PHE A 102 0.26 1.39 19.47
CA PHE A 102 1.26 0.47 20.01
C PHE A 102 2.34 1.18 20.81
N GLN A 103 2.80 2.34 20.34
CA GLN A 103 3.80 3.15 21.05
C GLN A 103 3.27 3.69 22.38
N LYS A 104 1.96 3.90 22.50
CA LYS A 104 1.32 4.46 23.69
C LYS A 104 0.89 3.40 24.70
N THR A 105 0.28 2.31 24.24
CA THR A 105 -0.29 1.26 25.10
C THR A 105 0.67 0.12 25.39
N GLY A 106 1.70 -0.08 24.56
CA GLY A 106 2.64 -1.20 24.69
C GLY A 106 2.01 -2.58 24.43
N ALA A 107 0.74 -2.64 24.06
CA ALA A 107 -0.03 -3.87 23.84
C ALA A 107 -0.94 -3.72 22.63
N SER A 108 -1.13 -4.82 21.90
CA SER A 108 -2.14 -4.88 20.83
C SER A 108 -3.52 -5.01 21.45
N THR A 109 -4.22 -3.91 21.66
CA THR A 109 -5.67 -3.93 21.86
C THR A 109 -6.35 -4.47 20.60
N ASP A 110 -7.57 -5.03 20.75
CA ASP A 110 -8.36 -5.57 19.64
C ASP A 110 -8.44 -4.54 18.49
N SER A 111 -8.25 -5.02 17.26
CA SER A 111 -7.82 -4.29 16.05
C SER A 111 -8.68 -3.08 15.63
N TYR A 112 -9.79 -2.80 16.31
CA TYR A 112 -10.73 -1.72 16.02
C TYR A 112 -10.79 -0.61 17.09
N SER A 113 -10.16 -0.79 18.25
CA SER A 113 -10.21 0.17 19.38
C SER A 113 -9.07 1.21 19.39
N TYR A 114 -8.24 1.23 18.35
CA TYR A 114 -7.07 2.12 18.28
C TYR A 114 -7.42 3.62 18.38
N GLN A 115 -8.65 3.99 18.01
CA GLN A 115 -9.12 5.37 18.08
C GLN A 115 -9.25 5.85 19.54
N ASP A 116 -9.60 4.96 20.47
CA ASP A 116 -9.79 5.30 21.88
C ASP A 116 -8.47 5.63 22.58
N ALA A 117 -7.35 5.15 22.05
CA ALA A 117 -6.02 5.43 22.55
C ALA A 117 -5.44 6.76 22.05
N ILE A 118 -5.98 7.33 20.97
CA ILE A 118 -5.37 8.47 20.25
C ILE A 118 -6.11 9.77 20.60
N GLU A 119 -5.38 10.72 21.16
CA GLU A 119 -5.91 12.04 21.48
C GLU A 119 -6.08 12.91 20.24
N GLN A 120 -6.97 13.91 20.31
CA GLN A 120 -7.33 14.73 19.15
C GLN A 120 -6.11 15.39 18.47
N HIS A 121 -5.14 15.83 19.25
CA HIS A 121 -3.94 16.50 18.74
C HIS A 121 -2.91 15.54 18.11
N GLU A 122 -3.00 14.24 18.39
CA GLU A 122 -2.10 13.20 17.88
C GLU A 122 -2.48 12.74 16.47
N TRP A 123 -3.69 13.05 15.99
CA TRP A 123 -4.13 12.70 14.64
C TRP A 123 -3.36 13.43 13.54
N TRP A 124 -2.92 14.66 13.80
CA TRP A 124 -2.17 15.43 12.81
C TRP A 124 -0.85 14.76 12.40
N PRO A 125 0.06 14.38 13.32
CA PRO A 125 1.29 13.70 12.94
C PRO A 125 1.04 12.33 12.28
N ILE A 126 -0.02 11.60 12.67
CA ILE A 126 -0.42 10.34 12.03
C ILE A 126 -0.82 10.59 10.57
N THR A 127 -1.69 11.57 10.34
CA THR A 127 -2.14 12.01 9.02
C THR A 127 -0.96 12.40 8.14
N PHE A 128 -0.04 13.21 8.68
CA PHE A 128 1.14 13.66 7.95
C PHE A 128 2.05 12.50 7.53
N ARG A 129 2.31 11.53 8.42
CA ARG A 129 3.11 10.34 8.08
C ARG A 129 2.43 9.49 7.00
N ALA A 130 1.11 9.33 7.06
CA ALA A 130 0.36 8.62 6.03
C ALA A 130 0.43 9.35 4.68
N LEU A 131 0.30 10.68 4.66
CA LEU A 131 0.47 11.50 3.45
C LEU A 131 1.87 11.35 2.86
N VAL A 132 2.92 11.33 3.68
CA VAL A 132 4.30 11.11 3.22
C VAL A 132 4.43 9.73 2.56
N ASP A 133 3.80 8.69 3.10
CA ASP A 133 3.84 7.36 2.50
C ASP A 133 3.08 7.29 1.17
N VAL A 134 1.92 7.95 1.07
CA VAL A 134 1.20 8.11 -0.21
C VAL A 134 2.04 8.89 -1.23
N ALA A 135 2.69 9.97 -0.81
CA ALA A 135 3.53 10.79 -1.67
C ALA A 135 4.70 9.99 -2.27
N LYS A 136 5.29 9.04 -1.55
CA LYS A 136 6.32 8.13 -2.10
C LYS A 136 5.77 7.26 -3.23
N ILE A 137 4.54 6.75 -3.08
CA ILE A 137 3.88 5.96 -4.11
C ILE A 137 3.59 6.83 -5.34
N LEU A 138 3.03 8.02 -5.13
CA LEU A 138 2.75 8.97 -6.21
C LEU A 138 4.03 9.38 -6.95
N LEU A 139 5.12 9.63 -6.23
CA LEU A 139 6.42 9.95 -6.82
C LEU A 139 6.90 8.80 -7.72
N PHE A 140 6.79 7.55 -7.29
CA PHE A 140 7.13 6.39 -8.10
C PHE A 140 6.28 6.33 -9.39
N LEU A 141 4.97 6.57 -9.30
CA LEU A 141 4.08 6.60 -10.48
C LEU A 141 4.42 7.74 -11.44
N VAL A 142 4.72 8.94 -10.92
CA VAL A 142 5.16 10.09 -11.74
C VAL A 142 6.48 9.80 -12.44
N LEU A 143 7.43 9.15 -11.76
CA LEU A 143 8.69 8.74 -12.39
C LEU A 143 8.46 7.71 -13.49
N MET A 144 7.61 6.70 -13.27
CA MET A 144 7.24 5.74 -14.31
C MET A 144 6.60 6.43 -15.53
N TYR A 145 5.70 7.39 -15.29
CA TYR A 145 5.10 8.19 -16.35
C TYR A 145 6.13 9.02 -17.12
N GLY A 146 7.08 9.64 -16.42
CA GLY A 146 8.20 10.37 -17.03
C GLY A 146 9.07 9.48 -17.91
N ILE A 147 9.43 8.29 -17.42
CA ILE A 147 10.18 7.28 -18.20
C ILE A 147 9.39 6.88 -19.44
N LYS A 148 8.09 6.61 -19.31
CA LYS A 148 7.21 6.28 -20.44
C LYS A 148 7.21 7.39 -21.50
N ARG A 149 7.15 8.65 -21.08
CA ARG A 149 7.22 9.80 -22.00
C ARG A 149 8.56 9.86 -22.73
N LEU A 150 9.67 9.63 -22.03
CA LEU A 150 11.01 9.62 -22.63
C LEU A 150 11.22 8.48 -23.64
N ILE A 151 10.63 7.30 -23.41
CA ILE A 151 10.71 6.16 -24.34
C ILE A 151 9.96 6.43 -25.65
N ASN A 152 8.88 7.24 -25.62
CA ASN A 152 8.05 7.53 -26.79
C ASN A 152 8.38 8.87 -27.48
N LEU A 153 9.41 9.59 -27.01
CA LEU A 153 9.99 10.76 -27.67
C LEU A 153 11.00 10.31 -28.72
#